data_AF-A0A7L2R8F8-F1
#
_entry.id   AF-A0A7L2R8F8-F1
#
_cell.length_a   1.000
_cell.length_b   1.000
_cell.length_c   1.000
_cell.angle_alpha   90.00
_cell.angle_beta   90.00
_cell.angle_gamma   90.00
#
_symmetry.space_group_name_H-M   'P 1'
#
loop_
_entity.id
_entity.type
_entity.pdbx_description
1 polymer ?
#
loop_
_entity_poly.entity_id
_entity_poly.type
_entity_poly.pdbx_seq_one_letter_code
_entity_poly.pdbx_strand_id
1 'polypeptide(L)'
;TMDITYLRTSLTFLFLPLLVFGAPADEPNLTEPDPGACKRCCDSLDSSTDTPPVPPSHHHFPYPVPEVRPYINITILKGEKGDRGEPGMPGKWGKEGPRGERGAQGQKGNKGQMGTAGDPCKHQYAAFSVGRKKALHSSEGFQVLIFDTVFVNLYSHFDMFNGKFYCSVGGLYYFSLNVHTWNFKE
;
A
#
# COMPACT_ATOMS: atom_id res chain seq x y z
N THR A 1 -9.00 87.06 8.24
CA THR A 1 -9.11 88.02 7.12
C THR A 1 -9.33 87.23 5.84
N MET A 2 -10.58 87.30 5.37
CA MET A 2 -11.19 87.01 4.06
C MET A 2 -10.68 85.89 3.11
N ASP A 3 -11.66 85.06 2.76
CA ASP A 3 -11.79 84.09 1.66
C ASP A 3 -11.39 84.55 0.27
N ILE A 4 -11.00 83.59 -0.59
CA ILE A 4 -11.54 83.47 -1.97
C ILE A 4 -11.74 81.99 -2.31
N THR A 5 -13.01 81.59 -2.33
CA THR A 5 -13.57 80.40 -3.01
C THR A 5 -13.92 80.78 -4.45
N TYR A 6 -13.62 79.92 -5.44
CA TYR A 6 -14.34 79.71 -6.72
C TYR A 6 -13.66 78.56 -7.48
N LEU A 7 -14.14 77.31 -7.41
CA LEU A 7 -15.24 76.71 -8.20
C LEU A 7 -14.96 76.62 -9.72
N ARG A 8 -14.54 75.42 -10.18
CA ARG A 8 -14.91 74.83 -11.49
C ARG A 8 -14.49 73.35 -11.53
N THR A 9 -15.42 72.46 -11.21
CA THR A 9 -16.16 71.57 -12.14
C THR A 9 -15.40 70.33 -12.62
N SER A 10 -15.77 69.20 -11.99
CA SER A 10 -16.16 67.91 -12.59
C SER A 10 -15.42 67.43 -13.84
N LEU A 11 -14.63 66.35 -13.70
CA LEU A 11 -14.68 65.21 -14.63
C LEU A 11 -14.13 63.96 -13.91
N THR A 12 -14.97 63.32 -13.10
CA THR A 12 -14.70 61.98 -12.57
C THR A 12 -14.84 60.98 -13.71
N PHE A 13 -13.71 60.50 -14.25
CA PHE A 13 -13.69 59.35 -15.15
C PHE A 13 -13.99 58.07 -14.35
N LEU A 14 -15.28 57.71 -14.29
CA LEU A 14 -15.75 56.39 -13.88
C LEU A 14 -15.35 55.37 -14.97
N PHE A 15 -14.18 54.75 -14.81
CA PHE A 15 -13.89 53.48 -15.48
C PHE A 15 -14.54 52.36 -14.69
N LEU A 16 -15.76 51.96 -15.08
CA LEU A 16 -16.33 50.67 -14.70
C LEU A 16 -15.54 49.56 -15.42
N PRO A 17 -14.90 48.61 -14.71
CA PRO A 17 -14.58 47.36 -15.34
C PRO A 17 -15.87 46.53 -15.42
N LEU A 18 -16.24 46.11 -16.63
CA LEU A 18 -17.25 45.07 -16.85
C LEU A 18 -16.77 43.80 -16.13
N LEU A 19 -17.30 43.57 -14.92
CA LEU A 19 -17.21 42.29 -14.24
C LEU A 19 -18.08 41.29 -15.01
N VAL A 20 -17.45 40.56 -15.92
CA VAL A 20 -18.00 39.33 -16.47
C VAL A 20 -18.02 38.32 -15.34
N PHE A 21 -19.19 38.09 -14.75
CA PHE A 21 -19.45 36.94 -13.88
C PHE A 21 -19.39 35.66 -14.73
N GLY A 22 -18.17 35.16 -14.94
CA GLY A 22 -17.96 33.76 -15.30
C GLY A 22 -18.09 32.94 -14.02
N ALA A 23 -19.21 32.22 -13.88
CA ALA A 23 -19.36 31.21 -12.85
C ALA A 23 -18.22 30.18 -13.01
N PRO A 24 -17.45 29.85 -11.96
CA PRO A 24 -16.66 28.63 -12.01
C PRO A 24 -17.66 27.48 -12.01
N ALA A 25 -17.69 26.73 -13.11
CA ALA A 25 -18.25 25.39 -13.09
C ALA A 25 -17.44 24.61 -12.04
N ASP A 26 -18.08 24.26 -10.94
CA ASP A 26 -17.53 23.39 -9.92
C ASP A 26 -17.49 21.99 -10.54
N GLU A 27 -16.40 21.71 -11.24
CA GLU A 27 -16.07 20.38 -11.74
C GLU A 27 -15.74 19.54 -10.49
N PRO A 28 -16.49 18.47 -10.18
CA PRO A 28 -16.20 17.66 -9.01
C PRO A 28 -14.87 16.98 -9.27
N ASN A 29 -13.82 17.59 -8.71
CA ASN A 29 -12.48 17.05 -8.68
C ASN A 29 -12.55 15.80 -7.81
N LEU A 30 -12.81 14.66 -8.46
CA LEU A 30 -12.63 13.32 -7.93
C LEU A 30 -11.17 13.24 -7.51
N THR A 31 -10.91 13.65 -6.27
CA THR A 31 -9.62 13.53 -5.64
C THR A 31 -9.46 12.04 -5.40
N GLU A 32 -8.84 11.37 -6.36
CA GLU A 32 -8.39 9.99 -6.22
C GLU A 32 -7.61 9.90 -4.90
N PRO A 33 -7.99 9.02 -3.95
CA PRO A 33 -7.30 8.95 -2.68
C PRO A 33 -5.85 8.55 -2.95
N ASP A 34 -4.93 9.43 -2.56
CA ASP A 34 -3.49 9.20 -2.66
C ASP A 34 -3.15 7.81 -2.09
N PRO A 35 -2.68 6.85 -2.91
CA PRO A 35 -2.37 5.51 -2.44
C PRO A 35 -1.22 5.48 -1.42
N GLY A 36 -0.54 6.61 -1.19
CA GLY A 36 0.49 6.78 -0.16
C GLY A 36 0.00 7.27 1.21
N ALA A 37 -1.29 7.59 1.39
CA ALA A 37 -1.78 8.17 2.63
C ALA A 37 -1.92 7.12 3.76
N CYS A 38 -1.19 7.31 4.86
CA CYS A 38 -1.27 6.47 6.04
C CYS A 38 -2.65 6.59 6.71
N LYS A 39 -3.46 5.52 6.65
CA LYS A 39 -4.75 5.45 7.35
C LYS A 39 -4.58 5.03 8.80
N ARG A 40 -5.34 5.63 9.71
CA ARG A 40 -5.40 5.19 11.11
C ARG A 40 -6.38 4.03 11.22
N CYS A 41 -6.10 3.08 12.11
CA CYS A 41 -6.99 1.93 12.32
C CYS A 41 -8.41 2.32 12.79
N CYS A 42 -8.60 3.56 13.27
CA CYS A 42 -9.89 4.07 13.74
C CYS A 42 -10.62 4.95 12.73
N ASP A 43 -10.07 5.16 11.53
CA ASP A 43 -10.79 5.89 10.49
C ASP A 43 -11.94 4.99 10.04
N SER A 44 -13.18 5.40 10.30
CA SER A 44 -14.35 4.69 9.84
C SER A 44 -14.22 4.50 8.34
N LEU A 45 -14.23 3.25 7.89
CA LEU A 45 -14.30 2.92 6.48
C LEU A 45 -15.57 3.60 5.98
N ASP A 46 -15.44 4.68 5.20
CA ASP A 46 -16.60 5.49 4.84
C ASP A 46 -17.68 4.59 4.24
N SER A 47 -18.78 4.58 4.97
CA SER A 47 -20.05 3.97 4.64
C SER A 47 -20.65 4.74 3.47
N SER A 48 -20.20 4.49 2.25
CA SER A 48 -21.02 4.74 1.07
C SER A 48 -22.01 3.57 0.94
N THR A 49 -23.08 3.67 1.71
CA THR A 49 -24.34 2.95 1.50
C THR A 49 -24.86 3.24 0.10
N ASP A 50 -24.86 2.23 -0.76
CA ASP A 50 -26.06 1.79 -1.49
C ASP A 50 -25.77 0.47 -2.21
N THR A 51 -25.83 -0.64 -1.48
CA THR A 51 -25.99 -1.96 -2.10
C THR A 51 -26.73 -2.90 -1.13
N PRO A 52 -27.76 -3.64 -1.58
CA PRO A 52 -28.48 -4.58 -0.73
C PRO A 52 -27.54 -5.68 -0.18
N PRO A 53 -27.86 -6.30 0.98
CA PRO A 53 -26.94 -7.19 1.66
C PRO A 53 -26.72 -8.48 0.86
N VAL A 54 -25.51 -8.64 0.33
CA VAL A 54 -25.02 -9.92 -0.19
C VAL A 54 -24.59 -10.79 1.02
N PRO A 55 -24.98 -12.07 1.10
CA PRO A 55 -24.61 -12.94 2.22
C PRO A 55 -23.08 -13.12 2.31
N PRO A 56 -22.53 -13.45 3.49
CA PRO A 56 -21.10 -13.34 3.76
C PRO A 56 -20.34 -14.39 2.95
N SER A 57 -19.72 -13.97 1.84
CA SER A 57 -18.69 -14.76 1.19
C SER A 57 -17.38 -14.56 1.93
N HIS A 58 -16.92 -15.68 2.48
CA HIS A 58 -15.62 -15.91 3.12
C HIS A 58 -14.50 -14.95 2.69
N HIS A 59 -13.90 -14.29 3.68
CA HIS A 59 -12.68 -13.49 3.58
C HIS A 59 -11.63 -14.14 2.68
N HIS A 60 -11.50 -13.65 1.45
CA HIS A 60 -10.45 -14.03 0.54
C HIS A 60 -9.23 -13.15 0.81
N PHE A 61 -8.34 -13.63 1.69
CA PHE A 61 -7.01 -13.05 1.82
C PHE A 61 -6.25 -13.23 0.49
N PRO A 62 -5.56 -12.20 -0.03
CA PRO A 62 -4.87 -12.26 -1.33
C PRO A 62 -3.59 -13.11 -1.33
N TYR A 63 -3.31 -13.80 -0.23
CA TYR A 63 -2.16 -14.71 -0.11
C TYR A 63 -2.64 -16.10 0.29
N PRO A 64 -2.37 -17.14 -0.53
CA PRO A 64 -2.69 -18.50 -0.15
C PRO A 64 -1.79 -18.92 1.03
N VAL A 65 -2.42 -19.21 2.17
CA VAL A 65 -1.74 -19.86 3.30
C VAL A 65 -1.45 -21.31 2.88
N PRO A 66 -0.19 -21.78 2.87
CA PRO A 66 0.12 -23.14 2.44
C PRO A 66 -0.42 -24.14 3.46
N GLU A 67 -1.39 -24.96 3.03
CA GLU A 67 -1.94 -26.04 3.82
C GLU A 67 -0.97 -27.25 3.82
N VAL A 68 -0.14 -27.36 4.85
CA VAL A 68 0.80 -28.49 4.98
C VAL A 68 0.07 -29.68 5.59
N ARG A 69 -0.29 -30.66 4.75
CA ARG A 69 -0.83 -31.96 5.18
C ARG A 69 0.25 -33.04 5.06
N PRO A 70 0.91 -33.46 6.14
CA PRO A 70 1.81 -34.61 6.09
C PRO A 70 0.99 -35.90 6.00
N TYR A 71 1.06 -36.62 4.88
CA TYR A 71 0.49 -37.96 4.75
C TYR A 71 1.62 -38.99 4.63
N ILE A 72 1.53 -40.04 5.45
CA ILE A 72 2.41 -41.20 5.41
C ILE A 72 1.80 -42.21 4.45
N ASN A 73 2.50 -42.51 3.36
CA ASN A 73 2.01 -43.46 2.36
C ASN A 73 2.24 -44.91 2.81
N ILE A 74 1.23 -45.52 3.43
CA ILE A 74 1.26 -46.92 3.90
C ILE A 74 1.15 -47.99 2.79
N THR A 75 1.26 -47.63 1.50
CA THR A 75 1.24 -48.62 0.40
C THR A 75 2.54 -49.41 0.21
N ILE A 76 3.61 -49.10 0.96
CA ILE A 76 4.92 -49.80 0.85
C ILE A 76 4.89 -51.24 1.43
N LEU A 77 3.75 -51.71 1.98
CA LEU A 77 3.63 -53.06 2.59
C LEU A 77 2.95 -54.12 1.70
N LYS A 78 2.65 -53.84 0.42
CA LYS A 78 2.06 -54.85 -0.48
C LYS A 78 3.08 -55.25 -1.55
N GLY A 79 3.68 -56.43 -1.37
CA GLY A 79 4.63 -57.01 -2.31
C GLY A 79 4.06 -57.11 -3.73
N GLU A 80 4.92 -56.87 -4.71
CA GLU A 80 4.58 -56.89 -6.14
C GLU A 80 4.09 -58.29 -6.55
N LYS A 81 2.98 -58.33 -7.31
CA LYS A 81 2.47 -59.58 -7.88
C LYS A 81 3.33 -59.93 -9.08
N GLY A 82 3.89 -61.14 -9.08
CA GLY A 82 4.78 -61.62 -10.15
C GLY A 82 4.17 -61.49 -11.55
N ASP A 83 5.01 -61.08 -12.49
CA ASP A 83 4.62 -60.81 -13.87
C ASP A 83 4.16 -62.07 -14.61
N ARG A 84 3.16 -61.90 -15.49
CA ARG A 84 2.68 -62.98 -16.35
C ARG A 84 3.64 -63.13 -17.52
N GLY A 85 4.06 -64.37 -17.80
CA GLY A 85 4.98 -64.68 -18.90
C GLY A 85 4.50 -64.15 -20.25
N GLU A 86 5.45 -63.70 -21.06
CA GLU A 86 5.15 -63.02 -22.32
C GLU A 86 4.48 -63.94 -23.36
N PRO A 87 3.52 -63.42 -24.14
CA PRO A 87 2.96 -64.14 -25.28
C PRO A 87 4.02 -64.46 -26.35
N GLY A 88 3.89 -65.63 -26.98
CA GLY A 88 4.79 -66.06 -28.06
C GLY A 88 4.80 -65.08 -29.25
N MET A 89 5.97 -64.93 -29.85
CA MET A 89 6.22 -63.93 -30.90
C MET A 89 5.39 -64.18 -32.17
N PRO A 90 4.71 -63.16 -32.72
CA PRO A 90 4.05 -63.26 -34.01
C PRO A 90 5.03 -63.51 -35.17
N GLY A 91 4.56 -64.24 -36.19
CA GLY A 91 5.33 -64.55 -37.39
C GLY A 91 5.73 -63.30 -38.19
N LYS A 92 6.87 -63.39 -38.88
CA LYS A 92 7.53 -62.26 -39.56
C LYS A 92 6.74 -61.84 -40.80
N TRP A 93 6.33 -60.56 -40.86
CA TRP A 93 5.80 -59.98 -42.09
C TRP A 93 6.91 -59.62 -43.09
N GLY A 94 6.57 -59.66 -44.38
CA GLY A 94 7.48 -59.35 -45.50
C GLY A 94 8.00 -57.91 -45.47
N LYS A 95 9.23 -57.70 -45.95
CA LYS A 95 9.97 -56.44 -45.85
C LYS A 95 9.42 -55.39 -46.83
N GLU A 96 8.85 -54.32 -46.30
CA GLU A 96 8.57 -53.11 -47.07
C GLU A 96 9.89 -52.36 -47.39
N GLY A 97 9.98 -51.75 -48.57
CA GLY A 97 11.18 -51.06 -49.04
C GLY A 97 11.58 -49.90 -48.13
N PRO A 98 12.89 -49.56 -48.03
CA PRO A 98 13.34 -48.55 -47.10
C PRO A 98 12.78 -47.18 -47.48
N ARG A 99 12.01 -46.57 -46.57
CA ARG A 99 11.61 -45.17 -46.68
C ARG A 99 12.87 -44.31 -46.61
N GLY A 100 13.01 -43.36 -47.54
CA GLY A 100 14.16 -42.46 -47.59
C GLY A 100 14.43 -41.77 -46.25
N GLU A 101 15.71 -41.58 -45.94
CA GLU A 101 16.14 -41.03 -44.66
C GLU A 101 15.55 -39.63 -44.45
N ARG A 102 14.91 -39.45 -43.29
CA ARG A 102 14.45 -38.12 -42.87
C ARG A 102 15.70 -37.28 -42.61
N GLY A 103 15.78 -36.10 -43.22
CA GLY A 103 16.87 -35.16 -42.99
C GLY A 103 17.11 -34.90 -41.51
N ALA A 104 18.38 -34.70 -41.14
CA ALA A 104 18.77 -34.50 -39.75
C ALA A 104 17.97 -33.35 -39.11
N GLN A 105 17.44 -33.60 -37.91
CA GLN A 105 16.76 -32.56 -37.15
C GLN A 105 17.76 -31.44 -36.84
N GLY A 106 17.37 -30.17 -37.11
CA GLY A 106 18.19 -29.01 -36.80
C GLY A 106 18.57 -28.98 -35.32
N GLN A 107 19.78 -28.50 -35.02
CA GLN A 107 20.25 -28.42 -33.64
C GLN A 107 19.33 -27.51 -32.82
N LYS A 108 18.96 -27.97 -31.62
CA LYS A 108 18.20 -27.17 -30.66
C LYS A 108 19.03 -25.95 -30.29
N GLY A 109 18.42 -24.75 -30.35
CA GLY A 109 19.07 -23.52 -29.90
C GLY A 109 19.52 -23.61 -28.45
N ASN A 110 20.65 -22.96 -28.14
CA ASN A 110 21.18 -22.91 -26.78
C ASN A 110 20.20 -22.18 -25.85
N LYS A 111 20.12 -22.64 -24.60
CA LYS A 111 19.35 -21.94 -23.55
C LYS A 111 19.99 -20.56 -23.32
N GLY A 112 19.17 -19.51 -23.24
CA GLY A 112 19.63 -18.17 -22.88
C GLY A 112 20.32 -18.17 -21.50
N GLN A 113 21.28 -17.28 -21.32
CA GLN A 113 21.94 -17.10 -20.03
C GLN A 113 20.95 -16.55 -19.00
N MET A 114 21.14 -16.97 -17.74
CA MET A 114 20.39 -16.41 -16.62
C MET A 114 20.72 -14.93 -16.46
N GLY A 115 19.70 -14.10 -16.21
CA GLY A 115 19.90 -12.69 -15.89
C GLY A 115 20.75 -12.51 -14.63
N THR A 116 21.32 -11.33 -14.47
CA THR A 116 22.04 -10.97 -13.25
C THR A 116 21.11 -10.99 -12.04
N ALA A 117 21.66 -11.35 -10.87
CA ALA A 117 20.91 -11.22 -9.62
C ALA A 117 20.47 -9.76 -9.44
N GLY A 118 19.23 -9.55 -8.96
CA GLY A 118 18.74 -8.22 -8.61
C GLY A 118 19.47 -7.66 -7.40
N ASP A 119 19.38 -6.34 -7.22
CA ASP A 119 19.96 -5.67 -6.06
C ASP A 119 19.34 -6.17 -4.74
N PRO A 120 20.11 -6.18 -3.64
CA PRO A 120 19.58 -6.55 -2.33
C PRO A 120 18.47 -5.59 -1.90
N CYS A 121 17.43 -6.14 -1.28
CA CYS A 121 16.33 -5.34 -0.74
C CYS A 121 16.85 -4.33 0.31
N LYS A 122 16.60 -3.04 0.10
CA LYS A 122 16.93 -1.99 1.06
C LYS A 122 15.88 -2.03 2.18
N HIS A 123 16.29 -2.52 3.34
CA HIS A 123 15.42 -2.48 4.52
C HIS A 123 15.32 -1.04 5.02
N GLN A 124 14.13 -0.45 4.88
CA GLN A 124 13.83 0.86 5.45
C GLN A 124 13.06 0.67 6.76
N TYR A 125 13.43 1.44 7.76
CA TYR A 125 12.87 1.36 9.11
C TYR A 125 12.34 2.72 9.53
N ALA A 126 11.22 2.74 10.23
CA ALA A 126 10.64 3.94 10.80
C ALA A 126 10.32 3.66 12.27
N ALA A 127 11.02 4.36 13.18
CA ALA A 127 10.80 4.21 14.61
C ALA A 127 11.11 5.52 15.33
N PHE A 128 10.30 5.84 16.33
CA PHE A 128 10.52 6.97 17.22
C PHE A 128 10.13 6.60 18.66
N SER A 129 10.74 7.29 19.61
CA SER A 129 10.41 7.26 21.02
C SER A 129 10.67 8.66 21.56
N VAL A 130 9.63 9.28 22.12
CA VAL A 130 9.64 10.66 22.59
C VAL A 130 9.02 10.76 23.97
N GLY A 131 9.43 11.77 24.72
CA GLY A 131 8.98 12.03 26.07
C GLY A 131 8.67 13.50 26.26
N ARG A 132 7.85 13.79 27.27
CA ARG A 132 7.53 15.14 27.69
C ARG A 132 7.89 15.28 29.17
N LYS A 133 8.75 16.24 29.50
CA LYS A 133 9.15 16.56 30.88
C LYS A 133 8.28 17.65 31.48
N LYS A 134 7.90 18.64 30.66
CA LYS A 134 7.04 19.74 31.10
C LYS A 134 5.62 19.25 31.33
N ALA A 135 5.05 19.59 32.49
CA ALA A 135 3.65 19.31 32.79
C ALA A 135 2.74 19.87 31.68
N LEU A 136 1.64 19.17 31.44
CA LEU A 136 0.58 19.62 30.55
C LEU A 136 -0.65 19.93 31.40
N HIS A 137 -1.12 21.17 31.33
CA HIS A 137 -2.35 21.58 32.00
C HIS A 137 -3.56 21.29 31.10
N SER A 138 -4.68 20.95 31.72
CA SER A 138 -5.95 20.78 30.99
C SER A 138 -6.39 22.12 30.41
N SER A 139 -6.54 22.16 29.09
CA SER A 139 -7.20 23.26 28.37
C SER A 139 -8.64 22.88 28.03
N GLU A 140 -9.49 23.87 27.79
CA GLU A 140 -10.90 23.65 27.41
C GLU A 140 -11.07 23.07 25.99
N GLY A 141 -10.00 22.97 25.20
CA GLY A 141 -10.00 22.45 23.83
C GLY A 141 -9.04 21.29 23.57
N PHE A 142 -9.27 20.59 22.46
CA PHE A 142 -8.36 19.57 21.95
C PHE A 142 -7.06 20.22 21.43
N GLN A 143 -5.95 19.88 22.08
CA GLN A 143 -4.62 20.33 21.67
C GLN A 143 -3.78 19.13 21.26
N VAL A 144 -3.00 19.29 20.20
CA VAL A 144 -2.00 18.29 19.80
C VAL A 144 -0.93 18.14 20.87
N LEU A 145 -0.64 16.89 21.25
CA LEU A 145 0.38 16.58 22.26
C LEU A 145 1.78 16.72 21.67
N ILE A 146 2.49 17.78 22.08
CA ILE A 146 3.89 18.00 21.70
C ILE A 146 4.86 17.42 22.74
N PHE A 147 6.03 16.99 22.27
CA PHE A 147 7.05 16.35 23.09
C PHE A 147 8.32 17.21 23.12
N ASP A 148 8.99 17.27 24.27
CA ASP A 148 10.18 18.11 24.48
C ASP A 148 11.49 17.31 24.53
N THR A 149 11.38 15.97 24.53
CA THR A 149 12.51 15.07 24.64
C THR A 149 12.41 13.97 23.58
N VAL A 150 13.49 13.73 22.85
CA VAL A 150 13.60 12.60 21.92
C VAL A 150 14.55 11.57 22.50
N PHE A 151 14.09 10.31 22.58
CA PHE A 151 14.93 9.17 22.91
C PHE A 151 15.43 8.48 21.64
N VAL A 152 14.55 8.27 20.67
CA VAL A 152 14.85 7.69 19.34
C VAL A 152 14.01 8.43 18.29
N ASN A 153 14.60 8.76 17.14
CA ASN A 153 13.84 9.31 16.00
C ASN A 153 14.58 8.99 14.70
N LEU A 154 14.38 7.78 14.18
CA LEU A 154 15.04 7.33 12.96
C LEU A 154 14.56 8.14 11.77
N TYR A 155 15.52 8.65 10.99
CA TYR A 155 15.28 9.44 9.77
C TYR A 155 14.35 10.65 9.97
N SER A 156 14.22 11.12 11.22
CA SER A 156 13.38 12.26 11.58
C SER A 156 11.91 12.12 11.15
N HIS A 157 11.38 10.89 11.14
CA HIS A 157 9.98 10.65 10.78
C HIS A 157 8.99 11.21 11.81
N PHE A 158 9.42 11.53 13.03
CA PHE A 158 8.58 12.22 14.02
C PHE A 158 8.99 13.69 14.17
N ASP A 159 8.04 14.59 14.00
CA ASP A 159 8.17 16.01 14.29
C ASP A 159 7.66 16.32 15.69
N MET A 160 8.61 16.63 16.58
CA MET A 160 8.33 16.91 17.98
C MET A 160 7.61 18.24 18.22
N PHE A 161 7.81 19.23 17.34
CA PHE A 161 7.21 20.56 17.47
C PHE A 161 5.74 20.55 17.09
N ASN A 162 5.39 19.74 16.10
CA ASN A 162 4.01 19.55 15.67
C ASN A 162 3.34 18.31 16.31
N GLY A 163 4.08 17.50 17.08
CA GLY A 163 3.59 16.27 17.70
C GLY A 163 3.12 15.23 16.67
N LYS A 164 3.71 15.24 15.46
CA LYS A 164 3.20 14.49 14.30
C LYS A 164 4.21 13.47 13.80
N PHE A 165 3.76 12.25 13.60
CA PHE A 165 4.50 11.22 12.89
C PHE A 165 4.17 11.25 11.39
N TYR A 166 5.20 11.20 10.54
CA TYR A 166 5.09 11.12 9.09
C TYR A 166 5.47 9.71 8.61
N CYS A 167 4.47 9.00 8.08
CA CYS A 167 4.65 7.68 7.50
C CYS A 167 5.33 7.79 6.14
N SER A 168 6.67 7.75 6.12
CA SER A 168 7.47 7.79 4.89
C SER A 168 7.79 6.39 4.33
N VAL A 169 7.61 5.35 5.14
CA VAL A 169 7.87 3.95 4.77
C VAL A 169 6.54 3.20 4.84
N GLY A 170 6.12 2.53 3.77
CA GLY A 170 4.90 1.73 3.80
C GLY A 170 5.02 0.55 4.76
N GLY A 171 4.05 0.35 5.66
CA GLY A 171 4.08 -0.77 6.60
C GLY A 171 3.03 -0.71 7.71
N LEU A 172 3.07 -1.73 8.57
CA LEU A 172 2.26 -1.79 9.80
C LEU A 172 3.02 -1.13 10.95
N TYR A 173 2.36 -0.21 11.64
CA TYR A 173 2.96 0.57 12.73
C TYR A 173 2.35 0.21 14.08
N TYR A 174 3.20 0.16 15.11
CA TYR A 174 2.80 -0.01 16.50
C TYR A 174 3.08 1.28 17.27
N PHE A 175 2.05 1.81 17.93
CA PHE A 175 2.16 3.00 18.77
C PHE A 175 1.80 2.64 20.21
N SER A 176 2.59 3.13 21.16
CA SER A 176 2.35 2.99 22.60
C SER A 176 2.58 4.32 23.28
N LEU A 177 1.66 4.70 24.17
CA LEU A 177 1.67 5.96 24.89
C LEU A 177 1.45 5.69 26.38
N ASN A 178 2.39 6.15 27.20
CA ASN A 178 2.28 6.12 28.66
C ASN A 178 2.08 7.54 29.18
N VAL A 179 1.02 7.76 29.96
CA VAL A 179 0.68 9.07 30.53
C VAL A 179 0.70 8.97 32.05
N HIS A 180 1.52 9.82 32.68
CA HIS A 180 1.53 9.97 34.13
C HIS A 180 0.77 11.24 34.50
N THR A 181 -0.31 11.09 35.27
CA THR A 181 -1.08 12.21 35.82
C THR A 181 -0.67 12.45 37.27
N TRP A 182 -0.20 13.66 37.59
CA TRP A 182 0.03 14.09 38.96
C TRP A 182 -1.03 15.10 39.37
N ASN A 183 -1.85 14.77 40.37
CA ASN A 183 -2.74 15.75 41.01
C ASN A 183 -2.04 16.29 42.24
N PHE A 184 -1.66 17.57 42.21
CA PHE A 184 -1.24 18.25 43.42
C PHE A 184 -2.51 18.52 44.24
N LYS A 185 -2.76 17.68 45.26
CA LYS A 185 -3.75 18.02 46.29
C LYS A 185 -3.13 19.12 47.14
N GLU A 186 -3.77 20.29 47.14
CA GLU A 186 -3.57 21.34 48.15
C GLU A 186 -3.99 20.85 49.55
#